data_AF-A0A4S3PM68-F1
#
_entry.id   AF-A0A4S3PM68-F1
#
_cell.length_a   1.000
_cell.length_b   1.000
_cell.length_c   1.000
_cell.angle_alpha   90.00
_cell.angle_beta   90.00
_cell.angle_gamma   90.00
#
_symmetry.space_group_name_H-M   'P 1'
#
loop_
_entity.id
_entity.type
_entity.pdbx_description
1 polymer ?
#
loop_
_entity_poly.entity_id
_entity_poly.type
_entity_poly.pdbx_seq_one_letter_code
_entity_poly.pdbx_strand_id
1 'polypeptide(L)' 'MTFKDFTKVMFDLLDLEEVEITETSSLRDDLNIDSLQMVNLTTSLAEHYKIPFRVFIENGNKIDIVGELYTIVTEESL' A
#
# COMPACT_ATOMS: atom_id res chain seq x y z
N MET A 1 7.71 11.48 3.61
CA MET A 1 8.06 10.09 3.25
C MET A 1 8.40 10.05 1.77
N THR A 2 9.36 9.23 1.34
CA THR A 2 9.60 9.02 -0.11
C THR A 2 8.89 7.74 -0.59
N PHE A 3 8.71 7.60 -1.91
CA PHE A 3 8.16 6.37 -2.49
C PHE A 3 8.97 5.14 -2.09
N LYS A 4 10.30 5.24 -2.10
CA LYS A 4 11.20 4.14 -1.70
C LYS A 4 11.04 3.73 -0.23
N ASP A 5 10.85 4.70 0.67
CA ASP A 5 10.61 4.39 2.08
C ASP A 5 9.27 3.66 2.25
N PHE A 6 8.24 4.12 1.53
CA PHE A 6 6.93 3.49 1.52
C PHE A 6 6.97 2.06 1.00
N THR A 7 7.61 1.81 -0.16
CA THR A 7 7.68 0.46 -0.74
C THR A 7 8.39 -0.50 0.19
N LYS A 8 9.43 -0.05 0.89
CA LYS A 8 10.11 -0.86 1.90
C LYS A 8 9.17 -1.28 3.03
N VAL A 9 8.44 -0.33 3.61
CA VAL A 9 7.44 -0.64 4.64
C VAL A 9 6.34 -1.56 4.11
N MET A 10 5.89 -1.35 2.88
CA MET A 10 4.88 -2.19 2.24
C MET A 10 5.35 -3.65 2.11
N PHE A 11 6.59 -3.88 1.67
CA PHE A 11 7.18 -5.22 1.59
C PHE A 11 7.37 -5.84 2.98
N ASP A 12 7.86 -5.08 3.95
CA ASP A 12 8.01 -5.52 5.35
C ASP A 12 6.65 -5.94 5.96
N LEU A 13 5.57 -5.19 5.68
CA LEU A 13 4.22 -5.50 6.17
C LEU A 13 3.58 -6.72 5.48
N LEU A 14 3.95 -6.97 4.22
CA LEU A 14 3.50 -8.14 3.47
C LEU A 14 4.31 -9.40 3.78
N ASP A 15 5.42 -9.28 4.50
CA ASP A 15 6.40 -10.36 4.72
C ASP A 15 6.90 -10.94 3.38
N LEU A 16 7.21 -10.04 2.43
CA LEU A 16 7.68 -10.38 1.09
C LEU A 16 9.08 -9.83 0.84
N GLU A 17 9.86 -10.51 0.01
CA GLU A 17 11.14 -9.99 -0.46
C GLU A 17 10.94 -8.73 -1.31
N GLU A 18 11.76 -7.72 -1.07
CA GLU A 18 11.76 -6.50 -1.88
C GLU A 18 12.10 -6.82 -3.33
N VAL A 19 11.21 -6.45 -4.25
CA VAL A 19 11.46 -6.47 -5.69
C VAL A 19 11.35 -5.07 -6.27
N GLU A 20 11.96 -4.86 -7.43
CA GLU A 20 11.88 -3.57 -8.11
C GLU A 20 10.47 -3.34 -8.66
N ILE A 21 9.82 -2.27 -8.19
CA ILE A 21 8.48 -1.86 -8.60
C ILE A 21 8.44 -0.38 -8.92
N THR A 22 7.44 0.03 -9.70
CA THR A 22 7.19 1.42 -10.05
C THR A 22 5.85 1.89 -9.46
N GLU A 23 5.60 3.19 -9.52
CA GLU A 23 4.32 3.78 -9.08
C GLU A 23 3.11 3.22 -9.86
N THR A 24 3.32 2.69 -11.07
CA THR A 24 2.26 2.11 -11.90
C THR A 24 2.10 0.61 -11.73
N SER A 25 2.93 -0.03 -10.91
CA SER A 25 2.84 -1.47 -10.67
C SER A 25 1.50 -1.84 -10.01
N SER A 26 0.88 -2.92 -10.49
CA SER A 26 -0.31 -3.50 -9.86
C SER A 26 0.12 -4.45 -8.74
N LEU A 27 -0.42 -4.24 -7.55
CA LEU A 27 -0.24 -5.17 -6.43
C LEU A 27 -0.78 -6.56 -6.79
N ARG A 28 -1.91 -6.63 -7.48
CA ARG A 28 -2.48 -7.92 -7.87
C ARG A 28 -1.68 -8.57 -9.00
N ASP A 29 -1.49 -7.86 -10.12
CA ASP A 29 -1.01 -8.49 -11.35
C ASP A 29 0.52 -8.64 -11.36
N ASP A 30 1.26 -7.69 -10.79
CA ASP A 30 2.73 -7.70 -10.79
C ASP A 30 3.30 -8.36 -9.53
N LEU A 31 2.65 -8.17 -8.37
CA LEU A 31 3.11 -8.69 -7.07
C LEU A 31 2.32 -9.92 -6.57
N ASN A 32 1.33 -10.39 -7.34
CA ASN A 32 0.50 -11.54 -6.99
C ASN A 32 -0.20 -11.41 -5.62
N ILE A 33 -0.54 -10.19 -5.22
CA ILE A 33 -1.26 -9.91 -3.97
C ILE A 33 -2.73 -10.26 -4.13
N ASP A 34 -3.20 -11.23 -3.36
CA ASP A 34 -4.61 -11.62 -3.35
C ASP A 34 -5.50 -10.65 -2.55
N SER A 35 -6.81 -10.84 -2.64
CA SER A 35 -7.78 -9.99 -1.95
C SER A 35 -7.63 -9.98 -0.43
N LEU A 36 -7.21 -11.08 0.19
CA LEU A 36 -7.01 -11.15 1.64
C LEU A 36 -5.72 -10.41 2.03
N GLN A 37 -4.64 -10.60 1.27
CA GLN A 37 -3.39 -9.87 1.45
C GLN A 37 -3.59 -8.36 1.26
N MET A 38 -4.41 -7.94 0.30
CA MET A 38 -4.76 -6.53 0.11
C MET A 38 -5.46 -5.91 1.32
N VAL A 39 -6.42 -6.63 1.91
CA VAL A 39 -7.10 -6.20 3.14
C VAL A 39 -6.11 -6.14 4.32
N ASN A 40 -5.23 -7.13 4.46
CA ASN A 40 -4.22 -7.15 5.50
C ASN A 40 -3.22 -6.00 5.34
N LEU A 41 -2.79 -5.71 4.11
CA LEU A 41 -1.89 -4.62 3.80
C LEU A 41 -2.51 -3.27 4.16
N THR A 42 -3.71 -2.97 3.66
CA THR A 42 -4.40 -1.69 3.92
C THR A 42 -4.70 -1.50 5.41
N THR A 43 -5.05 -2.56 6.12
CA THR A 43 -5.22 -2.53 7.59
C THR A 43 -3.90 -2.23 8.29
N SER A 44 -2.81 -2.90 7.90
CA SER A 44 -1.49 -2.72 8.50
C SER A 44 -0.91 -1.34 8.20
N LEU A 45 -1.13 -0.80 7.00
CA LEU A 45 -0.74 0.56 6.63
C LEU A 45 -1.50 1.60 7.46
N ALA A 46 -2.82 1.42 7.65
CA ALA A 46 -3.63 2.28 8.51
C ALA A 46 -3.07 2.33 9.95
N GLU A 47 -2.72 1.17 10.51
CA GLU A 47 -2.12 1.07 11.85
C GLU A 47 -0.71 1.64 11.94
N HIS A 48 0.13 1.39 10.93
CA HIS A 48 1.52 1.84 10.87
C HIS A 48 1.62 3.36 10.78
N TYR A 49 0.89 3.96 9.83
CA TYR A 49 0.91 5.41 9.58
C TYR A 49 -0.11 6.19 10.41
N LYS A 50 -0.89 5.51 11.27
CA LYS A 50 -1.95 6.12 12.10
C LYS A 50 -3.04 6.82 11.28
N ILE A 51 -3.33 6.29 10.10
CA ILE A 51 -4.38 6.77 9.20
C ILE A 51 -5.68 6.02 9.50
N PRO A 52 -6.85 6.69 9.56
CA PRO A 52 -8.12 6.00 9.71
C PRO A 52 -8.38 5.01 8.57
N PHE A 53 -8.67 3.74 8.89
CA PHE A 53 -8.92 2.69 7.88
C PHE A 53 -10.02 3.07 6.86
N ARG A 54 -11.00 3.91 7.26
CA ARG A 54 -12.05 4.41 6.34
C ARG A 54 -11.49 5.10 5.09
N VAL A 55 -10.32 5.73 5.17
CA VAL A 55 -9.68 6.40 4.02
C VAL A 55 -9.40 5.39 2.90
N PHE A 56 -8.91 4.19 3.26
CA PHE A 56 -8.63 3.12 2.29
C PHE A 56 -9.92 2.56 1.69
N ILE A 57 -11.02 2.50 2.47
CA ILE A 57 -12.33 2.08 1.97
C ILE A 57 -12.88 3.10 0.97
N GLU A 58 -12.84 4.39 1.31
CA GLU A 58 -13.31 5.48 0.46
C GLU A 58 -12.53 5.57 -0.87
N ASN A 59 -11.25 5.17 -0.84
CA ASN A 59 -10.38 5.09 -2.00
C ASN A 59 -10.19 3.66 -2.53
N GLY A 60 -11.13 2.74 -2.26
CA GLY A 60 -10.98 1.31 -2.57
C GLY A 60 -10.77 0.98 -4.06
N ASN A 61 -11.10 1.89 -4.98
CA ASN A 61 -10.83 1.74 -6.42
C ASN A 61 -9.37 2.05 -6.82
N LYS A 62 -8.59 2.60 -5.90
CA LYS A 62 -7.21 3.06 -6.12
C LYS A 62 -6.17 2.15 -5.46
N ILE A 63 -6.57 1.33 -4.49
CA ILE A 63 -5.64 0.52 -3.68
C ILE A 63 -4.93 -0.59 -4.45
N ASP A 64 -5.28 -0.86 -5.70
CA ASP A 64 -4.64 -1.91 -6.52
C ASP A 64 -3.30 -1.47 -7.13
N ILE A 65 -3.06 -0.15 -7.24
CA ILE A 65 -1.86 0.41 -7.83
C ILE A 65 -0.95 0.98 -6.74
N VAL A 66 0.33 0.63 -6.76
CA VAL A 66 1.29 0.96 -5.69
C VAL A 66 1.43 2.47 -5.49
N GLY A 67 1.53 3.25 -6.57
CA GLY A 67 1.67 4.71 -6.49
C GLY A 67 0.42 5.42 -5.97
N GLU A 68 -0.76 4.89 -6.28
CA GLU A 68 -2.02 5.40 -5.75
C GLU A 68 -2.15 5.10 -4.24
N LEU A 69 -1.76 3.89 -3.82
CA LEU A 69 -1.69 3.53 -2.41
C LEU A 69 -0.68 4.40 -1.64
N TYR A 70 0.49 4.67 -2.24
CA TYR A 70 1.45 5.64 -1.71
C TYR A 70 0.84 7.02 -1.56
N THR A 71 0.08 7.48 -2.56
CA THR A 71 -0.57 8.80 -2.54
C THR A 71 -1.56 8.90 -1.38
N ILE A 72 -2.43 7.90 -1.19
CA ILE A 72 -3.36 7.83 -0.06
C ILE A 72 -2.63 7.99 1.28
N VAL A 73 -1.53 7.25 1.46
CA VAL A 73 -0.77 7.33 2.72
C VAL A 73 -0.13 8.70 2.88
N THR A 74 0.43 9.27 1.82
CA THR A 74 1.20 10.52 1.90
C THR A 74 0.31 11.74 2.11
N GLU A 75 -0.89 11.76 1.52
CA GLU A 75 -1.85 12.86 1.68
C GLU A 75 -2.44 12.94 3.11
N GLU A 76 -2.59 11.79 3.78
CA GLU A 76 -3.19 11.70 5.12
C GLU A 76 -2.16 11.68 6.26
N SER A 77 -0.87 11.46 5.96
CA SER A 77 0.21 11.41 6.96
C SER A 77 0.79 12.80 7.33
N LEU A 78 0.02 13.89 7.14
CA LEU A 78 0.44 15.27 7.42
C LEU A 78 0.26 15.68 8.89
#